data_AF-A0A6V7M8N5-F1
#
_entry.id   AF-A0A6V7M8N5-F1
#
_cell.length_a   1.000
_cell.length_b   1.000
_cell.length_c   1.000
_cell.angle_alpha   90.00
_cell.angle_beta   90.00
_cell.angle_gamma   90.00
#
_symmetry.space_group_name_H-M   'P 1'
#
loop_
_entity.id
_entity.type
_entity.pdbx_description
1 polymer ?
#
loop_
_entity_poly.entity_id
_entity_poly.type
_entity_poly.pdbx_seq_one_letter_code
_entity_poly.pdbx_strand_id
1 'polypeptide(L)'
;PLNQVKTLYDNLGGDKENEKPKDKEHKTKENEEKKKQQKAQQSAKKQQAPKEKAKEKPKPVEKPAVTVEKVNELLEADKTRFPDAPLIWLKDLVAFVNGILPAEKSDPMFQTKPENYPLSLITKNVRTIFEKVIKSAGPQNIQLFYEGTLLLMVKNMSNDAPDLGCKIFLQLLGQMYPEMTVLNIEKHVSLRNSYQNKKPIGLSLLWVLSQGGKKDLGVALTLFHEVMAPMLETRTYAGHVMKILKKSLTVNKNVNTITQGLFIDVVDDLNSGRINISSTVEKEIAECGELLT
;
A
#
# COMPACT_ATOMS: atom_id res chain seq x y z
N PRO A 1 0.14 -47.60 -22.48
CA PRO A 1 -1.25 -47.14 -22.69
C PRO A 1 -1.28 -45.63 -22.97
N LEU A 2 -1.24 -45.30 -24.27
CA LEU A 2 -0.95 -43.98 -24.85
C LEU A 2 -2.21 -43.14 -25.13
N ASN A 3 -3.24 -43.22 -24.28
CA ASN A 3 -4.60 -42.79 -24.66
C ASN A 3 -5.32 -41.79 -23.73
N GLN A 4 -4.59 -40.95 -22.98
CA GLN A 4 -5.26 -39.94 -22.12
C GLN A 4 -4.68 -38.51 -22.22
N VAL A 5 -4.05 -38.14 -23.34
CA VAL A 5 -3.56 -36.76 -23.57
C VAL A 5 -4.28 -36.10 -24.75
N LYS A 6 -5.62 -36.21 -24.82
CA LYS A 6 -6.36 -35.63 -25.95
C LYS A 6 -7.80 -35.21 -25.63
N THR A 7 -8.01 -34.35 -24.64
CA THR A 7 -9.32 -33.66 -24.44
C THR A 7 -9.20 -32.31 -23.74
N LEU A 8 -8.26 -31.44 -24.13
CA LEU A 8 -8.28 -30.03 -23.69
C LEU A 8 -7.99 -29.00 -24.81
N TYR A 9 -7.79 -29.45 -26.06
CA TYR A 9 -7.44 -28.57 -27.19
C TYR A 9 -8.44 -28.61 -28.36
N ASP A 10 -9.72 -28.90 -28.10
CA ASP A 10 -10.76 -28.97 -29.15
C ASP A 10 -11.84 -27.87 -29.09
N ASN A 11 -11.66 -26.81 -28.29
CA ASN A 11 -12.66 -25.72 -28.18
C ASN A 11 -12.17 -24.32 -28.60
N LEU A 12 -11.11 -24.22 -29.41
CA LEU A 12 -10.69 -22.95 -30.02
C LEU A 12 -10.54 -23.09 -31.53
N GLY A 13 -11.66 -22.93 -32.24
CA GLY A 13 -11.66 -22.74 -33.68
C GLY A 13 -13.07 -22.72 -34.26
N GLY A 14 -13.55 -21.55 -34.68
CA GLY A 14 -14.74 -21.44 -35.52
C GLY A 14 -15.54 -20.15 -35.36
N ASP A 15 -15.09 -19.10 -36.05
CA ASP A 15 -15.83 -17.87 -36.34
C ASP A 15 -17.22 -18.12 -36.95
N LYS A 16 -18.18 -17.23 -36.65
CA LYS A 16 -19.19 -16.71 -37.59
C LYS A 16 -19.97 -15.50 -37.03
N GLU A 17 -19.51 -14.34 -37.51
CA GLU A 17 -20.22 -13.13 -37.95
C GLU A 17 -21.71 -12.86 -37.65
N ASN A 18 -21.94 -11.56 -37.35
CA ASN A 18 -23.06 -10.67 -37.73
C ASN A 18 -24.46 -10.87 -37.15
N GLU A 19 -24.89 -9.93 -36.30
CA GLU A 19 -25.93 -8.93 -36.66
C GLU A 19 -26.08 -7.84 -35.58
N LYS A 20 -26.34 -6.60 -36.02
CA LYS A 20 -26.60 -5.39 -35.20
C LYS A 20 -27.95 -4.79 -35.65
N PRO A 21 -28.50 -3.79 -34.95
CA PRO A 21 -29.80 -3.81 -34.27
C PRO A 21 -30.98 -3.24 -35.10
N LYS A 22 -32.21 -3.47 -34.66
CA LYS A 22 -33.42 -2.80 -35.16
C LYS A 22 -34.07 -1.92 -34.08
N ASP A 23 -34.16 -0.63 -34.39
CA ASP A 23 -35.08 0.33 -33.78
C ASP A 23 -36.55 0.04 -34.16
N LYS A 24 -37.49 0.36 -33.26
CA LYS A 24 -38.67 1.20 -33.58
C LYS A 24 -39.47 1.61 -32.34
N GLU A 25 -39.88 2.87 -32.40
CA GLU A 25 -40.62 3.71 -31.46
C GLU A 25 -42.05 3.19 -31.14
N HIS A 26 -42.59 3.56 -29.97
CA HIS A 26 -43.95 4.11 -29.87
C HIS A 26 -44.21 4.90 -28.56
N LYS A 27 -44.38 6.22 -28.77
CA LYS A 27 -45.21 7.28 -28.13
C LYS A 27 -46.01 7.05 -26.82
N THR A 28 -45.71 7.95 -25.86
CA THR A 28 -46.58 8.92 -25.14
C THR A 28 -48.05 8.63 -24.80
N LYS A 29 -48.40 8.78 -23.51
CA LYS A 29 -49.28 9.84 -22.91
C LYS A 29 -49.65 9.47 -21.46
N GLU A 30 -49.38 10.34 -20.48
CA GLU A 30 -50.44 10.90 -19.61
C GLU A 30 -49.91 12.01 -18.66
N ASN A 31 -50.60 13.16 -18.77
CA ASN A 31 -50.91 14.22 -17.79
C ASN A 31 -49.81 14.76 -16.86
N GLU A 32 -49.36 16.02 -17.04
CA GLU A 32 -50.08 17.30 -16.81
C GLU A 32 -50.56 17.52 -15.37
N GLU A 33 -50.29 18.74 -14.90
CA GLU A 33 -50.67 19.37 -13.63
C GLU A 33 -49.77 19.05 -12.41
N LYS A 34 -49.15 20.00 -11.69
CA LYS A 34 -49.31 21.46 -11.61
C LYS A 34 -48.01 22.10 -11.11
N LYS A 35 -47.44 22.94 -11.97
CA LYS A 35 -46.39 23.91 -11.66
C LYS A 35 -47.09 25.26 -11.44
N LYS A 36 -47.07 25.78 -10.21
CA LYS A 36 -47.31 27.20 -9.89
C LYS A 36 -47.03 27.36 -8.39
N GLN A 37 -45.84 27.84 -8.03
CA GLN A 37 -45.56 29.09 -7.30
C GLN A 37 -44.23 28.81 -6.57
N GLN A 38 -43.20 29.64 -6.44
CA GLN A 38 -43.01 31.08 -6.52
C GLN A 38 -41.56 31.35 -6.98
N LYS A 39 -41.36 32.42 -7.76
CA LYS A 39 -40.14 33.24 -7.76
C LYS A 39 -40.50 34.58 -7.10
N ALA A 40 -39.51 35.19 -6.43
CA ALA A 40 -39.50 36.46 -5.67
C ALA A 40 -39.38 36.16 -4.16
N GLN A 41 -38.45 36.69 -3.37
CA GLN A 41 -37.61 37.89 -3.48
C GLN A 41 -36.44 37.78 -2.49
N GLN A 42 -35.42 38.61 -2.74
CA GLN A 42 -34.19 38.76 -1.98
C GLN A 42 -34.40 39.38 -0.58
N SER A 43 -33.40 39.13 0.28
CA SER A 43 -32.78 40.03 1.28
C SER A 43 -33.60 40.53 2.48
N ALA A 44 -33.19 40.10 3.69
CA ALA A 44 -32.81 40.98 4.81
C ALA A 44 -32.24 40.19 6.01
N LYS A 45 -31.14 40.69 6.58
CA LYS A 45 -30.42 40.22 7.77
C LYS A 45 -31.25 40.39 9.07
N LYS A 46 -31.11 39.47 10.03
CA LYS A 46 -30.41 39.66 11.35
C LYS A 46 -30.83 38.64 12.43
N GLN A 47 -29.78 38.06 13.03
CA GLN A 47 -29.60 37.77 14.47
C GLN A 47 -30.55 36.80 15.20
N GLN A 48 -30.01 35.62 15.54
CA GLN A 48 -30.16 35.04 16.89
C GLN A 48 -28.92 34.20 17.25
N ALA A 49 -28.56 34.25 18.53
CA ALA A 49 -27.27 33.94 19.15
C ALA A 49 -26.93 32.43 19.24
N PRO A 50 -25.66 32.06 19.53
CA PRO A 50 -25.15 30.69 19.47
C PRO A 50 -25.62 29.84 20.66
N LYS A 51 -26.17 28.65 20.40
CA LYS A 51 -26.30 27.60 21.43
C LYS A 51 -24.91 26.99 21.69
N GLU A 52 -24.47 27.12 22.93
CA GLU A 52 -23.25 26.56 23.49
C GLU A 52 -23.15 25.05 23.19
N LYS A 53 -22.00 24.65 22.65
CA LYS A 53 -21.60 23.25 22.52
C LYS A 53 -21.39 22.68 23.92
N ALA A 54 -22.29 21.80 24.35
CA ALA A 54 -22.05 20.94 25.49
C ALA A 54 -20.77 20.13 25.23
N LYS A 55 -19.80 20.27 26.15
CA LYS A 55 -18.52 19.56 26.15
C LYS A 55 -18.77 18.06 26.16
N GLU A 56 -18.42 17.39 25.07
CA GLU A 56 -18.38 15.94 24.97
C GLU A 56 -17.34 15.44 25.98
N LYS A 57 -17.80 14.69 27.00
CA LYS A 57 -16.92 14.01 27.95
C LYS A 57 -16.03 13.02 27.19
N PRO A 58 -14.75 12.85 27.57
CA PRO A 58 -13.88 11.91 26.89
C PRO A 58 -14.43 10.50 27.05
N LYS A 59 -14.56 9.79 25.91
CA LYS A 59 -14.90 8.37 25.86
C LYS A 59 -13.90 7.56 26.71
N PRO A 60 -14.30 6.41 27.28
CA PRO A 60 -13.39 5.54 28.02
C PRO A 60 -12.20 5.17 27.13
N VAL A 61 -11.00 5.09 27.74
CA VAL A 61 -9.78 4.61 27.07
C VAL A 61 -10.07 3.24 26.47
N GLU A 62 -10.28 3.19 25.15
CA GLU A 62 -10.43 1.93 24.43
C GLU A 62 -9.15 1.12 24.66
N LYS A 63 -9.30 -0.07 25.24
CA LYS A 63 -8.16 -0.96 25.47
C LYS A 63 -7.51 -1.30 24.12
N PRO A 64 -6.17 -1.30 24.03
CA PRO A 64 -5.50 -1.66 22.78
C PRO A 64 -5.92 -3.06 22.35
N ALA A 65 -6.33 -3.23 21.09
CA ALA A 65 -6.86 -4.49 20.58
C ALA A 65 -5.82 -5.63 20.63
N VAL A 66 -4.55 -5.28 20.42
CA VAL A 66 -3.39 -6.16 20.52
C VAL A 66 -2.69 -5.89 21.85
N THR A 67 -2.73 -6.85 22.78
CA THR A 67 -2.14 -6.73 24.13
C THR A 67 -0.91 -7.63 24.31
N VAL A 68 -0.10 -7.33 25.31
CA VAL A 68 1.13 -8.09 25.62
C VAL A 68 0.79 -9.53 26.02
N GLU A 69 -0.28 -9.70 26.80
CA GLU A 69 -0.72 -10.98 27.33
C GLU A 69 -1.06 -11.95 26.21
N LYS A 70 -1.95 -11.54 25.28
CA LYS A 70 -2.38 -12.38 24.16
C LYS A 70 -1.22 -12.73 23.22
N VAL A 71 -0.30 -11.80 23.00
CA VAL A 71 0.88 -12.03 22.15
C VAL A 71 1.82 -13.04 22.80
N ASN A 72 2.04 -12.95 24.12
CA ASN A 72 2.86 -13.92 24.84
C ASN A 72 2.18 -15.29 24.88
N GLU A 73 0.88 -15.36 25.17
CA GLU A 73 0.12 -16.63 25.15
C GLU A 73 0.26 -17.37 23.82
N LEU A 74 0.10 -16.65 22.70
CA LEU A 74 0.32 -17.20 21.36
C LEU A 74 1.76 -17.71 21.19
N LEU A 75 2.75 -16.89 21.52
CA LEU A 75 4.16 -17.25 21.35
C LEU A 75 4.59 -18.42 22.23
N GLU A 76 4.09 -18.54 23.46
CA GLU A 76 4.37 -19.67 24.33
C GLU A 76 3.76 -20.97 23.78
N ALA A 77 2.54 -20.91 23.25
CA ALA A 77 1.93 -22.04 22.57
C ALA A 77 2.73 -22.47 21.33
N ASP A 78 3.13 -21.50 20.51
CA ASP A 78 3.88 -21.74 19.28
C ASP A 78 5.28 -22.30 19.55
N LYS A 79 6.00 -21.77 20.54
CA LYS A 79 7.33 -22.28 20.94
C LYS A 79 7.24 -23.65 21.58
N THR A 80 6.19 -23.93 22.34
CA THR A 80 5.97 -25.27 22.90
C THR A 80 5.72 -26.29 21.81
N ARG A 81 4.93 -25.94 20.79
CA ARG A 81 4.57 -26.84 19.69
C ARG A 81 5.65 -26.95 18.63
N PHE A 82 6.40 -25.88 18.40
CA PHE A 82 7.39 -25.76 17.33
C PHE A 82 8.66 -25.04 17.82
N PRO A 83 9.47 -25.65 18.71
CA PRO A 83 10.57 -24.98 19.42
C PRO A 83 11.70 -24.42 18.55
N ASP A 84 11.88 -24.94 17.33
CA ASP A 84 12.95 -24.53 16.41
C ASP A 84 12.39 -23.96 15.08
N ALA A 85 11.16 -23.43 15.10
CA ALA A 85 10.49 -22.96 13.89
C ALA A 85 10.13 -21.46 13.96
N PRO A 86 11.10 -20.55 14.00
CA PRO A 86 10.85 -19.10 14.15
C PRO A 86 10.00 -18.50 13.03
N LEU A 87 10.05 -19.09 11.82
CA LEU A 87 9.17 -18.70 10.72
C LEU A 87 7.69 -18.99 10.99
N ILE A 88 7.38 -20.07 11.72
CA ILE A 88 6.00 -20.40 12.09
C ILE A 88 5.50 -19.33 13.07
N TRP A 89 6.27 -19.05 14.12
CA TRP A 89 5.92 -18.04 15.13
C TRP A 89 5.65 -16.67 14.50
N LEU A 90 6.50 -16.24 13.57
CA LEU A 90 6.33 -14.98 12.87
C LEU A 90 5.07 -14.95 11.98
N LYS A 91 4.76 -16.06 11.30
CA LYS A 91 3.54 -16.18 10.48
C LYS A 91 2.28 -16.17 11.33
N ASP A 92 2.30 -16.85 12.48
CA ASP A 92 1.17 -16.91 13.39
C ASP A 92 0.93 -15.55 14.07
N LEU A 93 2.00 -14.80 14.39
CA LEU A 93 1.88 -13.40 14.80
C LEU A 93 1.21 -12.53 13.73
N VAL A 94 1.60 -12.66 12.45
CA VAL A 94 0.95 -11.92 11.34
C VAL A 94 -0.53 -12.29 11.24
N ALA A 95 -0.85 -13.58 11.29
CA ALA A 95 -2.22 -14.08 11.23
C ALA A 95 -3.07 -13.56 12.40
N PHE A 96 -2.52 -13.59 13.61
CA PHE A 96 -3.14 -13.06 14.82
C PHE A 96 -3.45 -11.56 14.69
N VAL A 97 -2.48 -10.76 14.26
CA VAL A 97 -2.69 -9.31 14.09
C VAL A 97 -3.71 -9.02 12.98
N ASN A 98 -3.67 -9.75 11.87
CA ASN A 98 -4.69 -9.65 10.82
C ASN A 98 -6.10 -10.03 11.31
N GLY A 99 -6.22 -10.99 12.22
CA GLY A 99 -7.50 -11.43 12.78
C GLY A 99 -8.11 -10.43 13.78
N ILE A 100 -7.28 -9.58 14.40
CA ILE A 100 -7.72 -8.60 15.40
C ILE A 100 -8.02 -7.23 14.79
N LEU A 101 -7.19 -6.78 13.85
CA LEU A 101 -7.30 -5.43 13.33
C LEU A 101 -8.34 -5.34 12.20
N PRO A 102 -9.10 -4.24 12.13
CA PRO A 102 -10.05 -4.04 11.04
C PRO A 102 -9.32 -3.89 9.70
N ALA A 103 -9.96 -4.36 8.63
CA ALA A 103 -9.47 -4.14 7.27
C ALA A 103 -9.52 -2.65 6.91
N GLU A 104 -8.43 -2.12 6.33
CA GLU A 104 -8.37 -0.74 5.81
C GLU A 104 -8.38 -0.79 4.28
N LYS A 105 -9.56 -0.57 3.69
CA LYS A 105 -9.78 -0.71 2.24
C LYS A 105 -9.69 0.62 1.48
N SER A 106 -9.83 1.75 2.18
CA SER A 106 -10.06 3.06 1.53
C SER A 106 -8.78 3.80 1.17
N ASP A 107 -7.68 3.56 1.90
CA ASP A 107 -6.42 4.30 1.76
C ASP A 107 -5.22 3.32 1.67
N PRO A 108 -4.90 2.80 0.48
CA PRO A 108 -3.88 1.75 0.30
C PRO A 108 -2.45 2.16 0.67
N MET A 109 -2.18 3.47 0.80
CA MET A 109 -0.87 4.03 1.19
C MET A 109 -0.93 4.82 2.50
N PHE A 110 -2.09 4.86 3.16
CA PHE A 110 -2.30 5.57 4.42
C PHE A 110 -1.97 7.08 4.35
N GLN A 111 -2.29 7.71 3.22
CA GLN A 111 -1.98 9.13 2.98
C GLN A 111 -2.70 10.08 3.94
N THR A 112 -3.85 9.68 4.45
CA THR A 112 -4.67 10.44 5.40
C THR A 112 -4.34 10.11 6.86
N LYS A 113 -3.44 9.15 7.10
CA LYS A 113 -3.08 8.65 8.41
C LYS A 113 -1.75 9.25 8.90
N PRO A 114 -1.44 9.15 10.20
CA PRO A 114 -0.15 9.56 10.73
C PRO A 114 1.02 8.79 10.09
N GLU A 115 2.20 9.41 10.11
CA GLU A 115 3.43 8.92 9.46
C GLU A 115 3.81 7.47 9.83
N ASN A 116 3.60 7.10 11.09
CA ASN A 116 3.97 5.79 11.62
C ASN A 116 2.82 4.76 11.55
N TYR A 117 1.71 5.09 10.87
CA TYR A 117 0.66 4.12 10.59
C TYR A 117 1.14 3.10 9.52
N PRO A 118 0.74 1.81 9.60
CA PRO A 118 -0.11 1.19 10.61
C PRO A 118 0.61 0.71 11.87
N LEU A 119 1.95 0.75 11.93
CA LEU A 119 2.71 0.30 13.09
C LEU A 119 2.37 1.07 14.39
N SER A 120 1.81 2.28 14.28
CA SER A 120 1.27 3.05 15.40
C SER A 120 0.06 2.40 16.09
N LEU A 121 -0.61 1.44 15.44
CA LEU A 121 -1.69 0.65 16.04
C LEU A 121 -1.15 -0.34 17.08
N ILE A 122 0.15 -0.63 17.04
CA ILE A 122 0.83 -1.53 17.97
C ILE A 122 1.51 -0.72 19.06
N THR A 123 1.20 -1.03 20.31
CA THR A 123 1.83 -0.39 21.48
C THR A 123 3.33 -0.67 21.50
N LYS A 124 4.11 0.22 22.13
CA LYS A 124 5.57 0.06 22.23
C LYS A 124 5.99 -1.27 22.86
N ASN A 125 5.26 -1.73 23.87
CA ASN A 125 5.56 -2.99 24.57
C ASN A 125 5.34 -4.20 23.65
N VAL A 126 4.22 -4.24 22.92
CA VAL A 126 3.97 -5.32 21.93
C VAL A 126 4.99 -5.26 20.79
N ARG A 127 5.31 -4.06 20.29
CA ARG A 127 6.34 -3.90 19.25
C ARG A 127 7.69 -4.45 19.70
N THR A 128 8.07 -4.20 20.95
CA THR A 128 9.31 -4.73 21.53
C THR A 128 9.34 -6.26 21.51
N ILE A 129 8.19 -6.93 21.71
CA ILE A 129 8.08 -8.39 21.61
C ILE A 129 8.27 -8.83 20.16
N PHE A 130 7.59 -8.19 19.20
CA PHE A 130 7.75 -8.50 17.77
C PHE A 130 9.20 -8.35 17.32
N GLU A 131 9.86 -7.25 17.69
CA GLU A 131 11.26 -7.01 17.38
C GLU A 131 12.18 -8.09 17.95
N LYS A 132 11.91 -8.58 19.18
CA LYS A 132 12.68 -9.68 19.78
C LYS A 132 12.52 -10.99 19.01
N VAL A 133 11.28 -11.34 18.62
CA VAL A 133 11.01 -12.56 17.85
C VAL A 133 11.68 -12.48 16.47
N ILE A 134 11.54 -11.34 15.79
CA ILE A 134 12.21 -11.08 14.50
C ILE A 134 13.72 -11.27 14.64
N LYS A 135 14.36 -10.63 15.64
CA LYS A 135 15.81 -10.76 15.86
C LYS A 135 16.22 -12.22 16.13
N SER A 136 15.43 -12.95 16.91
CA SER A 136 15.72 -14.36 17.23
C SER A 136 15.59 -15.30 16.04
N ALA A 137 14.86 -14.92 14.99
CA ALA A 137 14.68 -15.77 13.81
C ALA A 137 15.97 -15.92 12.98
N GLY A 138 16.87 -14.94 13.05
CA GLY A 138 18.12 -14.92 12.29
C GLY A 138 17.95 -14.49 10.82
N PRO A 139 19.03 -14.03 10.15
CA PRO A 139 18.95 -13.30 8.88
C PRO A 139 18.23 -14.04 7.76
N GLN A 140 18.52 -15.34 7.58
CA GLN A 140 17.91 -16.16 6.53
C GLN A 140 16.38 -16.27 6.70
N ASN A 141 15.90 -16.51 7.91
CA ASN A 141 14.47 -16.59 8.19
C ASN A 141 13.80 -15.23 8.05
N ILE A 142 14.45 -14.14 8.46
CA ILE A 142 13.87 -12.79 8.30
C ILE A 142 13.68 -12.47 6.82
N GLN A 143 14.63 -12.82 5.94
CA GLN A 143 14.47 -12.63 4.49
C GLN A 143 13.30 -13.45 3.93
N LEU A 144 13.23 -14.74 4.25
CA LEU A 144 12.12 -15.61 3.83
C LEU A 144 10.77 -15.10 4.36
N PHE A 145 10.75 -14.59 5.59
CA PHE A 145 9.57 -14.04 6.22
C PHE A 145 9.12 -12.74 5.54
N TYR A 146 10.05 -11.84 5.20
CA TYR A 146 9.72 -10.61 4.47
C TYR A 146 9.07 -10.93 3.12
N GLU A 147 9.71 -11.77 2.31
CA GLU A 147 9.19 -12.14 0.99
C GLU A 147 7.84 -12.88 1.10
N GLY A 148 7.73 -13.82 2.04
CA GLY A 148 6.50 -14.55 2.30
C GLY A 148 5.35 -13.63 2.75
N THR A 149 5.66 -12.65 3.60
CA THR A 149 4.67 -11.67 4.10
C THR A 149 4.24 -10.69 3.02
N LEU A 150 5.15 -10.29 2.13
CA LEU A 150 4.84 -9.46 0.96
C LEU A 150 3.86 -10.16 0.02
N LEU A 151 4.12 -11.43 -0.29
CA LEU A 151 3.22 -12.26 -1.11
C LEU A 151 1.88 -12.52 -0.41
N LEU A 152 1.90 -12.74 0.91
CA LEU A 152 0.69 -12.90 1.70
C LEU A 152 -0.17 -11.63 1.69
N MET A 153 0.43 -10.44 1.81
CA MET A 153 -0.29 -9.17 1.69
C MET A 153 -1.01 -9.07 0.35
N VAL A 154 -0.30 -9.33 -0.74
CA VAL A 154 -0.87 -9.30 -2.10
C VAL A 154 -2.01 -10.31 -2.27
N LYS A 155 -1.83 -11.53 -1.74
CA LYS A 155 -2.85 -12.57 -1.75
C LYS A 155 -4.09 -12.14 -0.96
N ASN A 156 -3.91 -11.61 0.25
CA ASN A 156 -5.02 -11.16 1.09
C ASN A 156 -5.79 -10.03 0.44
N MET A 157 -5.10 -9.01 -0.09
CA MET A 157 -5.73 -7.92 -0.82
C MET A 157 -6.45 -8.39 -2.09
N SER A 158 -5.92 -9.40 -2.79
CA SER A 158 -6.58 -9.97 -3.98
C SER A 158 -7.87 -10.73 -3.63
N ASN A 159 -7.98 -11.22 -2.40
CA ASN A 159 -9.11 -11.99 -1.88
C ASN A 159 -9.99 -11.19 -0.92
N ASP A 160 -9.84 -9.86 -0.88
CA ASP A 160 -10.57 -8.98 0.04
C ASP A 160 -10.43 -9.33 1.54
N ALA A 161 -9.36 -10.05 1.89
CA ALA A 161 -9.05 -10.50 3.25
C ALA A 161 -8.18 -9.47 4.01
N PRO A 162 -8.19 -9.49 5.36
CA PRO A 162 -7.37 -8.57 6.17
C PRO A 162 -5.87 -8.69 5.87
N ASP A 163 -5.22 -7.56 5.66
CA ASP A 163 -3.78 -7.47 5.31
C ASP A 163 -2.99 -6.51 6.21
N LEU A 164 -3.65 -5.87 7.18
CA LEU A 164 -3.03 -4.82 8.00
C LEU A 164 -1.90 -5.35 8.89
N GLY A 165 -2.02 -6.58 9.40
CA GLY A 165 -0.94 -7.29 10.08
C GLY A 165 0.26 -7.53 9.16
N CYS A 166 0.04 -7.89 7.90
CA CYS A 166 1.13 -7.98 6.92
C CYS A 166 1.83 -6.63 6.76
N LYS A 167 1.07 -5.54 6.58
CA LYS A 167 1.62 -4.18 6.43
C LYS A 167 2.37 -3.70 7.67
N ILE A 168 1.91 -4.03 8.87
CA ILE A 168 2.59 -3.73 10.13
C ILE A 168 3.95 -4.43 10.20
N PHE A 169 3.99 -5.74 9.92
CA PHE A 169 5.25 -6.50 9.95
C PHE A 169 6.21 -6.07 8.84
N LEU A 170 5.71 -5.81 7.62
CA LEU A 170 6.53 -5.29 6.52
C LEU A 170 7.11 -3.90 6.83
N GLN A 171 6.33 -3.01 7.45
CA GLN A 171 6.82 -1.72 7.92
C GLN A 171 7.86 -1.87 9.03
N LEU A 172 7.64 -2.76 10.00
CA LEU A 172 8.59 -3.02 11.08
C LEU A 172 9.90 -3.58 10.53
N LEU A 173 9.84 -4.54 9.61
CA LEU A 173 11.00 -5.13 8.94
C LEU A 173 11.79 -4.08 8.15
N GLY A 174 11.13 -3.26 7.33
CA GLY A 174 11.81 -2.17 6.61
C GLY A 174 12.48 -1.16 7.53
N GLN A 175 11.92 -0.92 8.74
CA GLN A 175 12.55 -0.05 9.73
C GLN A 175 13.73 -0.69 10.48
N MET A 176 13.78 -2.02 10.56
CA MET A 176 14.83 -2.77 11.27
C MET A 176 15.97 -3.18 10.34
N TYR A 177 15.66 -3.55 9.10
CA TYR A 177 16.57 -4.09 8.09
C TYR A 177 16.28 -3.46 6.72
N PRO A 178 16.58 -2.16 6.52
CA PRO A 178 16.31 -1.46 5.25
C PRO A 178 16.83 -2.18 4.01
N GLU A 179 18.03 -2.74 4.09
CA GLU A 179 18.72 -3.47 3.03
C GLU A 179 17.91 -4.65 2.49
N MET A 180 17.05 -5.24 3.32
CA MET A 180 16.21 -6.36 2.92
C MET A 180 15.23 -6.00 1.81
N THR A 181 14.80 -4.73 1.76
CA THR A 181 13.86 -4.24 0.74
C THR A 181 14.48 -4.10 -0.65
N VAL A 182 15.81 -4.21 -0.78
CA VAL A 182 16.54 -4.16 -2.06
C VAL A 182 17.26 -5.47 -2.40
N LEU A 183 17.16 -6.51 -1.56
CA LEU A 183 17.84 -7.78 -1.83
C LEU A 183 17.31 -8.52 -3.07
N ASN A 184 16.05 -8.29 -3.45
CA ASN A 184 15.39 -9.05 -4.51
C ASN A 184 14.58 -8.13 -5.46
N ILE A 185 15.29 -7.18 -6.06
CA ILE A 185 14.73 -6.16 -6.95
C ILE A 185 13.94 -6.79 -8.10
N GLU A 186 14.48 -7.80 -8.78
CA GLU A 186 13.81 -8.48 -9.89
C GLU A 186 12.43 -9.01 -9.49
N LYS A 187 12.32 -9.63 -8.32
CA LYS A 187 11.05 -10.13 -7.78
C LYS A 187 10.09 -8.98 -7.46
N HIS A 188 10.59 -7.86 -6.94
CA HIS A 188 9.77 -6.66 -6.69
C HIS A 188 9.24 -6.06 -7.99
N VAL A 189 10.08 -5.96 -9.03
CA VAL A 189 9.69 -5.51 -10.37
C VAL A 189 8.63 -6.44 -10.97
N SER A 190 8.85 -7.75 -10.93
CA SER A 190 7.89 -8.75 -11.42
C SER A 190 6.55 -8.67 -10.70
N LEU A 191 6.56 -8.51 -9.37
CA LEU A 191 5.34 -8.39 -8.57
C LEU A 191 4.61 -7.09 -8.88
N ARG A 192 5.31 -5.96 -8.97
CA ARG A 192 4.75 -4.67 -9.38
C ARG A 192 4.12 -4.75 -10.77
N ASN A 193 4.78 -5.36 -11.75
CA ASN A 193 4.26 -5.51 -13.11
C ASN A 193 2.98 -6.38 -13.14
N SER A 194 2.94 -7.44 -12.34
CA SER A 194 1.79 -8.35 -12.25
C SER A 194 0.53 -7.66 -11.68
N TYR A 195 0.71 -6.66 -10.82
CA TYR A 195 -0.38 -6.01 -10.08
C TYR A 195 -0.58 -4.53 -10.44
N GLN A 196 0.14 -3.99 -11.43
CA GLN A 196 0.05 -2.58 -11.83
C GLN A 196 -1.38 -2.14 -12.22
N ASN A 197 -2.17 -3.05 -12.78
CA ASN A 197 -3.56 -2.81 -13.16
C ASN A 197 -4.55 -2.92 -11.99
N LYS A 198 -4.11 -3.44 -10.83
CA LYS A 198 -4.90 -3.52 -9.60
C LYS A 198 -4.47 -2.39 -8.66
N LYS A 199 -4.96 -1.18 -8.92
CA LYS A 199 -4.53 0.08 -8.26
C LYS A 199 -4.30 -0.04 -6.74
N PRO A 200 -5.22 -0.58 -5.92
CA PRO A 200 -4.98 -0.68 -4.47
C PRO A 200 -3.75 -1.52 -4.14
N ILE A 201 -3.57 -2.66 -4.81
CA ILE A 201 -2.44 -3.57 -4.59
C ILE A 201 -1.14 -2.92 -5.06
N GLY A 202 -1.11 -2.35 -6.26
CA GLY A 202 0.05 -1.64 -6.79
C GLY A 202 0.51 -0.52 -5.85
N LEU A 203 -0.42 0.29 -5.35
CA LEU A 203 -0.11 1.37 -4.41
C LEU A 203 0.40 0.84 -3.06
N SER A 204 -0.20 -0.23 -2.52
CA SER A 204 0.30 -0.86 -1.29
C SER A 204 1.69 -1.48 -1.47
N LEU A 205 2.01 -2.04 -2.65
CA LEU A 205 3.36 -2.52 -2.96
C LEU A 205 4.39 -1.38 -2.92
N LEU A 206 4.12 -0.26 -3.60
CA LEU A 206 5.01 0.92 -3.56
C LEU A 206 5.18 1.44 -2.13
N TRP A 207 4.09 1.48 -1.35
CA TRP A 207 4.15 1.87 0.05
C TRP A 207 5.01 0.92 0.89
N VAL A 208 4.87 -0.40 0.75
CA VAL A 208 5.68 -1.37 1.50
C VAL A 208 7.16 -1.22 1.18
N LEU A 209 7.51 -1.16 -0.10
CA LEU A 209 8.90 -1.03 -0.54
C LEU A 209 9.52 0.26 0.02
N SER A 210 8.77 1.37 -0.02
CA SER A 210 9.25 2.65 0.54
C SER A 210 9.57 2.62 2.04
N GLN A 211 9.14 1.61 2.80
CA GLN A 211 9.42 1.55 4.24
C GLN A 211 10.91 1.38 4.56
N GLY A 212 11.67 0.63 3.73
CA GLY A 212 13.13 0.53 3.89
C GLY A 212 13.83 1.87 3.69
N GLY A 213 13.38 2.62 2.68
CA GLY A 213 13.90 3.94 2.34
C GLY A 213 13.66 5.04 3.39
N LYS A 214 12.87 4.79 4.44
CA LYS A 214 12.61 5.81 5.49
C LYS A 214 13.82 6.11 6.36
N LYS A 215 14.75 5.16 6.52
CA LYS A 215 15.96 5.31 7.34
C LYS A 215 17.26 5.24 6.55
N ASP A 216 17.20 4.80 5.30
CA ASP A 216 18.36 4.68 4.42
C ASP A 216 18.05 5.30 3.05
N LEU A 217 18.74 6.39 2.71
CA LEU A 217 18.49 7.12 1.48
C LEU A 217 18.98 6.34 0.25
N GLY A 218 20.11 5.64 0.34
CA GLY A 218 20.59 4.74 -0.71
C GLY A 218 19.57 3.65 -1.05
N VAL A 219 18.96 3.03 -0.03
CA VAL A 219 17.85 2.08 -0.23
C VAL A 219 16.65 2.74 -0.89
N ALA A 220 16.28 3.95 -0.46
CA ALA A 220 15.15 4.70 -1.04
C ALA A 220 15.37 5.01 -2.53
N LEU A 221 16.56 5.51 -2.88
CA LEU A 221 16.92 5.86 -4.26
C LEU A 221 17.06 4.63 -5.15
N THR A 222 17.62 3.53 -4.63
CA THR A 222 17.69 2.25 -5.34
C THR A 222 16.28 1.76 -5.69
N LEU A 223 15.37 1.72 -4.70
CA LEU A 223 13.99 1.32 -4.94
C LEU A 223 13.26 2.28 -5.88
N PHE A 224 13.52 3.58 -5.77
CA PHE A 224 12.96 4.56 -6.70
C PHE A 224 13.38 4.24 -8.12
N HIS A 225 14.70 4.21 -8.40
CA HIS A 225 15.25 3.96 -9.73
C HIS A 225 14.75 2.63 -10.32
N GLU A 226 14.96 1.54 -9.59
CA GLU A 226 14.77 0.19 -10.10
C GLU A 226 13.29 -0.24 -10.14
N VAL A 227 12.50 0.21 -9.15
CA VAL A 227 11.14 -0.30 -8.95
C VAL A 227 10.06 0.75 -9.18
N MET A 228 10.31 2.04 -8.94
CA MET A 228 9.23 3.04 -8.98
C MET A 228 9.29 3.96 -10.18
N ALA A 229 10.47 4.27 -10.72
CA ALA A 229 10.63 5.22 -11.81
C ALA A 229 9.82 4.85 -13.06
N PRO A 230 9.75 3.58 -13.51
CA PRO A 230 8.90 3.23 -14.66
C PRO A 230 7.39 3.48 -14.42
N MET A 231 6.95 3.60 -13.17
CA MET A 231 5.55 3.90 -12.85
C MET A 231 5.19 5.37 -13.08
N LEU A 232 6.18 6.25 -13.28
CA LEU A 232 5.97 7.69 -13.56
C LEU A 232 5.27 7.94 -14.91
N GLU A 233 5.33 6.99 -15.84
CA GLU A 233 4.60 7.06 -17.12
C GLU A 233 3.08 7.00 -16.92
N THR A 234 2.64 6.42 -15.82
CA THR A 234 1.22 6.23 -15.53
C THR A 234 0.71 7.30 -14.58
N ARG A 235 -0.24 8.12 -15.05
CA ARG A 235 -0.87 9.18 -14.24
C ARG A 235 -1.41 8.69 -12.89
N THR A 236 -1.87 7.44 -12.83
CA THR A 236 -2.41 6.83 -11.60
C THR A 236 -1.37 6.69 -10.49
N TYR A 237 -0.09 6.52 -10.85
CA TYR A 237 0.99 6.26 -9.90
C TYR A 237 1.99 7.40 -9.78
N ALA A 238 2.19 8.19 -10.84
CA ALA A 238 3.20 9.25 -10.90
C ALA A 238 3.21 10.14 -9.65
N GLY A 239 2.06 10.69 -9.24
CA GLY A 239 1.97 11.54 -8.05
C GLY A 239 2.32 10.82 -6.74
N HIS A 240 2.01 9.53 -6.63
CA HIS A 240 2.35 8.74 -5.46
C HIS A 240 3.85 8.43 -5.39
N VAL A 241 4.46 8.10 -6.53
CA VAL A 241 5.90 7.84 -6.65
C VAL A 241 6.70 9.09 -6.31
N MET A 242 6.33 10.25 -6.88
CA MET A 242 7.01 11.51 -6.58
C MET A 242 6.85 11.91 -5.10
N LYS A 243 5.68 11.67 -4.50
CA LYS A 243 5.48 11.89 -3.07
C LYS A 243 6.37 10.99 -2.20
N ILE A 244 6.60 9.73 -2.60
CA ILE A 244 7.55 8.84 -1.92
C ILE A 244 8.96 9.42 -2.03
N LEU A 245 9.42 9.74 -3.25
CA LEU A 245 10.77 10.26 -3.48
C LEU A 245 11.04 11.54 -2.68
N LYS A 246 10.17 12.55 -2.81
CA LYS A 246 10.29 13.83 -2.09
C LYS A 246 10.40 13.62 -0.59
N LYS A 247 9.60 12.70 -0.04
CA LYS A 247 9.60 12.40 1.39
C LYS A 247 10.91 11.73 1.82
N SER A 248 11.46 10.82 1.03
CA SER A 248 12.76 10.20 1.31
C SER A 248 13.88 11.23 1.31
N LEU A 249 13.90 12.15 0.33
CA LEU A 249 14.90 13.22 0.21
C LEU A 249 14.81 14.24 1.35
N THR A 250 13.61 14.54 1.85
CA THR A 250 13.43 15.51 2.94
C THR A 250 13.77 14.96 4.32
N VAL A 251 13.47 13.68 4.56
CA VAL A 251 13.66 13.05 5.88
C VAL A 251 15.11 12.59 6.10
N ASN A 252 15.78 12.11 5.06
CA ASN A 252 17.10 11.52 5.18
C ASN A 252 18.17 12.37 4.50
N LYS A 253 19.10 12.91 5.28
CA LYS A 253 20.24 13.68 4.78
C LYS A 253 21.54 12.87 4.76
N ASN A 254 21.49 11.60 5.15
CA ASN A 254 22.67 10.76 5.19
C ASN A 254 22.99 10.25 3.77
N VAL A 255 23.83 11.00 3.08
CA VAL A 255 24.28 10.71 1.71
C VAL A 255 25.35 9.63 1.64
N ASN A 256 25.87 9.15 2.77
CA ASN A 256 26.96 8.18 2.80
C ASN A 256 26.59 6.81 2.20
N THR A 257 25.30 6.51 2.07
CA THR A 257 24.82 5.26 1.44
C THR A 257 24.55 5.39 -0.06
N ILE A 258 24.77 6.57 -0.65
CA ILE A 258 24.48 6.86 -2.06
C ILE A 258 25.78 6.80 -2.87
N THR A 259 25.79 6.00 -3.93
CA THR A 259 26.88 6.01 -4.90
C THR A 259 26.68 7.14 -5.92
N GLN A 260 27.77 7.68 -6.47
CA GLN A 260 27.68 8.70 -7.53
C GLN A 260 26.89 8.19 -8.75
N GLY A 261 27.04 6.90 -9.10
CA GLY A 261 26.28 6.26 -10.17
C GLY A 261 24.78 6.32 -9.91
N LEU A 262 24.33 5.84 -8.73
CA LEU A 262 22.92 5.84 -8.36
C LEU A 262 22.32 7.26 -8.35
N PHE A 263 23.09 8.25 -7.91
CA PHE A 263 22.65 9.64 -7.96
C PHE A 263 22.41 10.11 -9.41
N ILE A 264 23.36 9.83 -10.31
CA ILE A 264 23.25 10.18 -11.72
C ILE A 264 22.06 9.45 -12.36
N ASP A 265 21.87 8.17 -12.06
CA ASP A 265 20.76 7.37 -12.60
C ASP A 265 19.39 7.94 -12.18
N VAL A 266 19.25 8.37 -10.92
CA VAL A 266 18.02 9.02 -10.44
C VAL A 266 17.79 10.37 -11.12
N VAL A 267 18.84 11.17 -11.33
CA VAL A 267 18.74 12.44 -12.05
C VAL A 267 18.36 12.20 -13.51
N ASP A 268 18.94 11.17 -14.15
CA ASP A 268 18.67 10.78 -15.53
C ASP A 268 17.22 10.32 -15.70
N ASP A 269 16.71 9.49 -14.79
CA ASP A 269 15.31 9.05 -14.78
C ASP A 269 14.31 10.22 -14.77
N LEU A 270 14.66 11.30 -14.06
CA LEU A 270 13.79 12.47 -13.91
C LEU A 270 13.90 13.49 -15.05
N ASN A 271 15.05 13.59 -15.71
CA ASN A 271 15.36 14.73 -16.60
C ASN A 271 15.72 14.35 -18.04
N SER A 272 16.12 13.11 -18.32
CA SER A 272 16.63 12.72 -19.64
C SER A 272 15.55 12.62 -20.73
N GLY A 273 14.28 12.51 -20.33
CA GLY A 273 13.18 12.16 -21.22
C GLY A 273 13.11 10.67 -21.59
N ARG A 274 13.97 9.81 -21.02
CA ARG A 274 13.92 8.35 -21.20
C ARG A 274 12.60 7.77 -20.70
N ILE A 275 12.13 8.26 -19.56
CA ILE A 275 10.82 7.91 -19.00
C ILE A 275 9.82 8.97 -19.49
N ASN A 276 8.72 8.53 -20.10
CA ASN A 276 7.67 9.44 -20.55
C ASN A 276 6.80 9.89 -19.36
N ILE A 277 7.37 10.70 -18.46
CA ILE A 277 6.74 11.07 -17.19
C ILE A 277 5.45 11.87 -17.43
N SER A 278 4.39 11.52 -16.71
CA SER A 278 3.12 12.25 -16.73
C SER A 278 3.32 13.72 -16.35
N SER A 279 2.88 14.64 -17.22
CA SER A 279 2.93 16.10 -16.99
C SER A 279 2.24 16.58 -15.71
N THR A 280 1.42 15.74 -15.09
CA THR A 280 0.76 16.02 -13.81
C THR A 280 1.72 16.17 -12.62
N VAL A 281 3.00 15.79 -12.76
CA VAL A 281 3.99 15.83 -11.68
C VAL A 281 5.22 16.70 -11.98
N GLU A 282 5.15 17.57 -12.99
CA GLU A 282 6.25 18.46 -13.37
C GLU A 282 6.77 19.31 -12.20
N LYS A 283 5.85 19.81 -11.38
CA LYS A 283 6.18 20.61 -10.19
C LYS A 283 6.97 19.77 -9.17
N GLU A 284 6.51 18.56 -8.88
CA GLU A 284 7.17 17.67 -7.94
C GLU A 284 8.54 17.22 -8.42
N ILE A 285 8.75 17.08 -9.75
CA ILE A 285 10.06 16.80 -10.33
C ILE A 285 11.03 17.94 -10.03
N ALA A 286 10.62 19.19 -10.31
CA ALA A 286 11.45 20.36 -10.04
C ALA A 286 11.82 20.45 -8.55
N GLU A 287 10.85 20.26 -7.66
CA GLU A 287 11.07 20.26 -6.21
C GLU A 287 12.02 19.14 -5.75
N CYS A 288 11.95 17.95 -6.35
CA CYS A 288 12.89 16.86 -6.05
C CYS A 288 14.29 17.14 -6.61
N GLY A 289 14.38 17.78 -7.78
CA GLY A 289 15.66 18.22 -8.36
C GLY A 289 16.41 19.19 -7.45
N GLU A 290 15.72 20.18 -6.88
CA GLU A 290 16.31 21.11 -5.91
C GLU A 290 16.79 20.42 -4.62
N LEU A 291 16.15 19.32 -4.21
CA LEU A 291 16.56 18.54 -3.05
C LEU A 291 17.77 17.62 -3.32
N LEU A 292 18.06 17.37 -4.59
CA LEU A 292 19.19 16.56 -5.04
C LEU A 292 20.46 17.40 -5.28
N THR A 293 20.34 18.73 -5.40
CA THR A 293 21.47 19.68 -5.54
C THR A 293 21.97 20.21 -4.20
#